data_AF-A0A7X6FS75-F1
#
_entry.id   AF-A0A7X6FS75-F1
#
_cell.length_a   1.000
_cell.length_b   1.000
_cell.length_c   1.000
_cell.angle_alpha   90.00
_cell.angle_beta   90.00
_cell.angle_gamma   90.00
#
_symmetry.space_group_name_H-M   'P 1'
#
loop_
_entity.id
_entity.type
_entity.pdbx_description
1 polymer ?
#
loop_
_entity_poly.entity_id
_entity_poly.type
_entity_poly.pdbx_seq_one_letter_code
_entity_poly.pdbx_strand_id
1 'polypeptide(L)'
;MAKAERIESGTDGVRVHTGSEVISADRIVISAGAWSRGLSNQLGDRLNMNTERGYHVAFEHDEPLLTHPVMYPSDGFFLTPLSHQIRAAGTVDLGGLDKPARQSRLDVLENKARKMLPALGDRQDTWMGFRPSTPDSLPLSGHPARIPASSMPVVMATLG
;
A
#
# COMPACT_ATOMS: atom_id res chain seq x y z
N MET A 1 6.40 -10.62 13.95
CA MET A 1 5.02 -11.02 13.58
C MET A 1 5.11 -12.14 12.56
N ALA A 2 4.25 -13.15 12.66
CA ALA A 2 4.22 -14.27 11.73
C ALA A 2 3.52 -13.87 10.41
N LYS A 3 4.02 -14.32 9.27
CA LYS A 3 3.47 -14.02 7.94
C LYS A 3 2.58 -15.16 7.47
N ALA A 4 1.37 -14.85 6.99
CA ALA A 4 0.55 -15.82 6.27
C ALA A 4 1.14 -16.08 4.88
N GLU A 5 1.58 -17.31 4.63
CA GLU A 5 2.23 -17.71 3.39
C GLU A 5 1.29 -18.50 2.48
N ARG A 6 0.46 -19.36 3.11
CA ARG A 6 -0.51 -20.20 2.42
C ARG A 6 -1.84 -20.24 3.16
N ILE A 7 -2.94 -20.25 2.41
CA ILE A 7 -4.30 -20.38 2.93
C ILE A 7 -5.01 -21.50 2.18
N GLU A 8 -5.63 -22.41 2.91
CA GLU A 8 -6.43 -23.51 2.38
C GLU A 8 -7.84 -23.48 2.98
N SER A 9 -8.87 -23.67 2.15
CA SER A 9 -10.24 -23.89 2.62
C SER A 9 -10.65 -25.35 2.41
N GLY A 10 -11.32 -25.92 3.40
CA GLY A 10 -11.90 -27.26 3.35
C GLY A 10 -13.31 -27.30 3.96
N THR A 11 -13.85 -28.51 4.11
CA THR A 11 -15.17 -28.73 4.75
C THR A 11 -15.19 -28.33 6.22
N ASP A 12 -14.03 -28.40 6.88
CA ASP A 12 -13.88 -28.20 8.33
C ASP A 12 -13.32 -26.81 8.66
N GLY A 13 -13.45 -25.84 7.74
CA GLY A 13 -12.97 -24.47 7.91
C GLY A 13 -11.71 -24.14 7.09
N VAL A 14 -10.86 -23.27 7.62
CA VAL A 14 -9.69 -22.70 6.95
C VAL A 14 -8.43 -23.01 7.72
N ARG A 15 -7.35 -23.32 7.00
CA ARG A 15 -5.99 -23.43 7.54
C ARG A 15 -5.12 -22.31 6.98
N VAL A 16 -4.44 -21.59 7.87
CA VAL A 16 -3.47 -20.56 7.54
C VAL A 16 -2.08 -21.03 7.96
N HIS A 17 -1.17 -21.13 7.00
CA HIS A 17 0.21 -21.51 7.24
C HIS A 17 1.06 -20.27 7.51
N THR A 18 1.78 -20.28 8.63
CA THR A 18 2.67 -19.20 9.06
C THR A 18 4.03 -19.78 9.44
N GLY A 19 4.93 -19.90 8.46
CA GLY A 19 6.21 -20.59 8.66
C GLY A 19 5.99 -22.06 9.00
N SER A 20 6.43 -22.49 10.19
CA SER A 20 6.26 -23.86 10.68
C SER A 20 4.90 -24.13 11.34
N GLU A 21 4.09 -23.10 11.58
CA GLU A 21 2.82 -23.21 12.29
C GLU A 21 1.63 -23.26 11.32
N VAL A 22 0.56 -23.94 11.75
CA VAL A 22 -0.72 -23.97 11.04
C VAL A 22 -1.82 -23.56 12.00
N ILE A 23 -2.50 -22.47 11.68
CA ILE A 23 -3.63 -21.95 12.43
C ILE A 23 -4.91 -22.42 11.75
N SER A 24 -5.78 -23.11 12.49
CA SER A 24 -7.11 -23.52 12.01
C SER A 24 -8.17 -22.57 12.52
N ALA A 25 -9.13 -22.20 11.67
CA ALA A 25 -10.23 -21.32 12.04
C ALA A 25 -11.50 -21.66 11.24
N ASP A 26 -12.67 -21.45 11.85
CA ASP A 26 -13.94 -21.56 11.13
C ASP A 26 -14.07 -20.49 10.04
N ARG A 27 -13.51 -19.30 10.27
CA ARG A 27 -13.49 -18.19 9.33
C ARG A 27 -12.22 -17.34 9.42
N ILE A 28 -11.87 -16.67 8.33
CA ILE A 28 -10.77 -15.70 8.26
C ILE A 28 -11.21 -14.39 7.60
N VAL A 29 -10.48 -13.31 7.92
CA VAL A 29 -10.55 -12.03 7.21
C VAL A 29 -9.20 -11.79 6.53
N ILE A 30 -9.20 -11.52 5.23
CA ILE A 30 -7.99 -11.09 4.54
C ILE A 30 -7.97 -9.56 4.47
N SER A 31 -7.07 -8.97 5.24
CA SER A 31 -6.85 -7.52 5.33
C SER A 31 -5.38 -7.14 5.17
N ALA A 32 -4.72 -7.76 4.19
CA ALA A 32 -3.28 -7.64 3.95
C ALA A 32 -2.89 -6.54 2.95
N GLY A 33 -3.74 -5.51 2.77
CA GLY A 33 -3.51 -4.40 1.83
C GLY A 33 -3.18 -4.91 0.42
N ALA A 34 -2.10 -4.40 -0.18
CA ALA A 34 -1.64 -4.76 -1.53
C ALA A 34 -1.31 -6.26 -1.70
N TRP A 35 -1.01 -7.00 -0.62
CA TRP A 35 -0.75 -8.44 -0.64
C TRP A 35 -2.02 -9.30 -0.65
N SER A 36 -3.20 -8.70 -0.41
CA SER A 36 -4.47 -9.44 -0.29
C SER A 36 -4.83 -10.22 -1.57
N ARG A 37 -4.43 -9.72 -2.75
CA ARG A 37 -4.64 -10.41 -4.02
C ARG A 37 -3.93 -11.76 -4.07
N GLY A 38 -2.70 -11.84 -3.56
CA GLY A 38 -1.93 -13.08 -3.54
C GLY A 38 -2.60 -14.15 -2.67
N LEU A 39 -3.06 -13.75 -1.47
CA LEU A 39 -3.73 -14.64 -0.53
C LEU A 39 -5.11 -15.09 -1.04
N SER A 40 -5.90 -14.18 -1.59
CA SER A 40 -7.26 -14.47 -2.08
C SER A 40 -7.26 -15.41 -3.29
N ASN A 41 -6.27 -15.27 -4.17
CA ASN A 41 -6.11 -16.16 -5.32
C ASN A 41 -5.93 -17.64 -4.91
N GLN A 42 -5.35 -17.92 -3.74
CA GLN A 42 -5.16 -19.29 -3.24
C GLN A 42 -6.49 -19.97 -2.91
N LEU A 43 -7.52 -19.16 -2.63
CA LEU A 43 -8.88 -19.59 -2.36
C LEU A 43 -9.77 -19.57 -3.61
N GLY A 44 -9.21 -19.28 -4.79
CA GLY A 44 -9.95 -19.16 -6.05
C GLY A 44 -10.64 -17.81 -6.28
N ASP A 45 -10.48 -16.85 -5.36
CA ASP A 45 -11.03 -15.50 -5.52
C ASP A 45 -10.03 -14.57 -6.23
N ARG A 46 -10.37 -14.17 -7.45
CA ARG A 46 -9.51 -13.33 -8.29
C ARG A 46 -9.85 -11.87 -8.05
N LEU A 47 -9.17 -11.24 -7.09
CA LEU A 47 -9.34 -9.82 -6.82
C LEU A 47 -8.86 -8.96 -8.00
N ASN A 48 -9.76 -8.10 -8.49
CA ASN A 48 -9.48 -7.07 -9.49
C ASN A 48 -8.81 -5.86 -8.83
N MET A 49 -7.57 -6.03 -8.41
CA MET A 49 -6.77 -5.00 -7.74
C MET A 49 -5.34 -5.05 -8.26
N ASN A 50 -4.70 -3.89 -8.34
CA ASN A 50 -3.28 -3.77 -8.61
C ASN A 50 -2.56 -3.04 -7.46
N THR A 51 -1.25 -2.95 -7.55
CA THR A 51 -0.43 -2.24 -6.57
C THR A 51 0.15 -0.99 -7.19
N GLU A 52 -0.24 0.17 -6.65
CA GLU A 52 0.40 1.44 -6.92
C GLU A 52 1.52 1.68 -5.93
N ARG A 53 2.73 1.89 -6.46
CA ARG A 53 3.91 2.16 -5.64
C ARG A 53 4.09 3.66 -5.50
N GLY A 54 3.78 4.19 -4.32
CA GLY A 54 3.88 5.63 -4.02
C GLY A 54 5.23 5.99 -3.42
N TYR A 55 5.85 7.05 -3.91
CA TYR A 55 7.18 7.47 -3.48
C TYR A 55 7.12 8.71 -2.58
N HIS A 56 8.03 8.75 -1.62
CA HIS A 56 8.16 9.79 -0.63
C HIS A 56 9.63 10.20 -0.48
N VAL A 57 9.87 11.51 -0.38
CA VAL A 57 11.18 12.09 -0.05
C VAL A 57 10.99 13.02 1.13
N ALA A 58 11.80 12.86 2.17
CA ALA A 58 11.80 13.73 3.33
C ALA A 58 13.04 14.65 3.31
N PHE A 59 12.82 15.92 3.66
CA PHE A 59 13.85 16.94 3.75
C PHE A 59 13.89 17.48 5.18
N GLU A 60 15.10 17.72 5.67
CA GLU A 60 15.29 18.41 6.94
C GLU A 60 14.83 19.88 6.83
N HIS A 61 14.38 20.43 7.95
CA HIS A 61 14.21 21.87 8.09
C HIS A 61 14.57 22.28 9.53
N ASP A 62 15.29 23.40 9.67
CA ASP A 62 15.60 23.97 10.99
C ASP A 62 14.43 24.80 11.52
N GLU A 63 13.74 25.51 10.62
CA GLU A 63 12.61 26.40 10.92
C GLU A 63 11.42 26.07 10.01
N PRO A 64 10.16 26.17 10.49
CA PRO A 64 9.00 25.75 9.72
C PRO A 64 8.86 26.52 8.39
N LEU A 65 9.17 25.88 7.26
CA LEU A 65 8.98 26.48 5.93
C LEU A 65 7.52 26.43 5.46
N LEU A 66 6.74 25.50 6.01
CA LEU A 66 5.31 25.32 5.76
C LEU A 66 4.59 25.04 7.07
N THR A 67 3.41 25.62 7.27
CA THR A 67 2.55 25.36 8.43
C THR A 67 1.40 24.42 8.11
N HIS A 68 1.15 24.15 6.83
CA HIS A 68 0.06 23.31 6.34
C HIS A 68 0.53 22.48 5.14
N PRO A 69 -0.11 21.33 4.86
CA PRO A 69 0.11 20.60 3.62
C PRO A 69 -0.25 21.46 2.41
N VAL A 70 0.61 21.47 1.40
CA VAL A 70 0.38 22.19 0.14
C VAL A 70 0.42 21.21 -1.02
N MET A 71 -0.57 21.29 -1.89
CA MET A 71 -0.62 20.53 -3.14
C MET A 71 -0.09 21.37 -4.28
N TYR A 72 0.67 20.77 -5.20
CA TYR A 72 0.99 21.36 -6.49
C TYR A 72 0.28 20.59 -7.62
N PRO A 73 -0.92 21.03 -8.05
CA PRO A 73 -1.80 20.24 -8.89
C PRO A 73 -1.20 19.88 -10.26
N SER A 74 -0.46 20.79 -10.88
CA SER A 74 0.12 20.59 -12.22
C SER A 74 1.11 19.43 -12.27
N ASP A 75 1.74 19.09 -11.14
CA ASP A 75 2.70 18.00 -11.04
C ASP A 75 2.22 16.83 -10.17
N GLY A 76 1.03 16.94 -9.57
CA GLY A 76 0.40 15.88 -8.80
C GLY A 76 1.16 15.46 -7.54
N PHE A 77 1.78 16.39 -6.82
CA PHE A 77 2.46 16.09 -5.55
C PHE A 77 2.05 17.04 -4.42
N PHE A 78 2.32 16.59 -3.20
CA PHE A 78 2.10 17.32 -1.96
C PHE A 78 3.43 17.55 -1.24
N LEU A 79 3.56 18.69 -0.58
CA LEU A 79 4.52 18.94 0.47
C LEU A 79 3.78 18.99 1.79
N THR A 80 4.11 18.08 2.70
CA THR A 80 3.47 17.98 4.01
C THR A 80 4.50 18.29 5.10
N PRO A 81 4.32 19.36 5.91
CA PRO A 81 5.15 19.58 7.07
C PRO A 81 4.87 18.50 8.14
N LEU A 82 5.94 17.95 8.68
CA LEU A 82 6.00 17.02 9.80
C LEU A 82 6.95 17.64 10.85
N SER A 83 6.95 17.16 12.10
CA SER A 83 7.58 17.85 13.23
C SER A 83 9.00 18.41 12.99
N HIS A 84 9.86 17.67 12.28
CA HIS A 84 11.24 18.10 11.96
C HIS A 84 11.58 17.89 10.47
N GLN A 85 10.57 17.76 9.61
CA GLN A 85 10.77 17.39 8.20
C GLN A 85 9.67 17.98 7.32
N ILE A 86 9.99 18.20 6.05
CA ILE A 86 8.97 18.33 5.01
C ILE A 86 9.01 17.09 4.13
N ARG A 87 7.85 16.46 3.95
CA ARG A 87 7.71 15.27 3.11
C ARG A 87 7.07 15.65 1.78
N ALA A 88 7.81 15.42 0.70
CA ALA A 88 7.26 15.39 -0.65
C ALA A 88 6.68 14.00 -0.95
N ALA A 89 5.49 13.95 -1.56
CA ALA A 89 4.85 12.70 -1.98
C ALA A 89 3.91 12.92 -3.17
N GLY A 90 3.79 11.95 -4.08
CA GLY A 90 2.74 12.01 -5.12
C GLY A 90 3.01 11.23 -6.39
N THR A 91 4.28 10.94 -6.71
CA THR A 91 4.57 10.09 -7.87
C THR A 91 4.23 8.65 -7.58
N VAL A 92 3.63 7.97 -8.56
CA VAL A 92 3.32 6.55 -8.50
C VAL A 92 3.86 5.76 -9.69
N ASP A 93 4.02 4.45 -9.54
CA ASP A 93 4.14 3.54 -10.68
C ASP A 93 3.54 2.15 -10.39
N LEU A 94 3.23 1.41 -11.46
CA LEU A 94 2.63 0.07 -11.42
C LEU A 94 3.70 -1.04 -11.56
N GLY A 95 4.62 -1.11 -10.60
CA GLY A 95 5.74 -2.06 -10.64
C GLY A 95 5.50 -3.39 -9.93
N GLY A 96 4.32 -3.61 -9.33
CA GLY A 96 4.01 -4.80 -8.53
C GLY A 96 4.62 -4.73 -7.12
N LEU A 97 4.74 -5.87 -6.45
CA LEU A 97 5.19 -5.94 -5.05
C LEU A 97 6.69 -6.17 -4.89
N ASP A 98 7.33 -6.83 -5.87
CA ASP A 98 8.69 -7.37 -5.69
C ASP A 98 9.80 -6.53 -6.32
N LYS A 99 9.45 -5.61 -7.22
CA LYS A 99 10.47 -4.78 -7.89
C LYS A 99 11.04 -3.75 -6.93
N PRO A 100 12.35 -3.46 -7.00
CA PRO A 100 12.96 -2.41 -6.20
C PRO A 100 12.35 -1.04 -6.52
N ALA A 101 12.54 -0.10 -5.60
CA ALA A 101 12.19 1.30 -5.79
C ALA A 101 12.90 1.88 -7.01
N ARG A 102 12.20 2.68 -7.82
CA ARG A 102 12.80 3.37 -8.97
C ARG A 102 13.40 4.69 -8.51
N GLN A 103 14.72 4.78 -8.50
CA GLN A 103 15.43 6.00 -8.11
C GLN A 103 14.96 7.22 -8.90
N SER A 104 14.71 7.07 -10.21
CA SER A 104 14.21 8.16 -11.05
C SER A 104 12.88 8.77 -10.60
N ARG A 105 12.02 8.03 -9.88
CA ARG A 105 10.78 8.58 -9.30
C ARG A 105 11.08 9.47 -8.09
N LEU A 106 12.01 9.06 -7.25
CA LEU A 106 12.50 9.86 -6.12
C LEU A 106 13.16 11.15 -6.62
N ASP A 107 14.02 11.05 -7.64
CA ASP A 107 14.74 12.19 -8.20
C ASP A 107 13.78 13.22 -8.80
N VAL A 108 12.75 12.77 -9.54
CA VAL A 108 11.70 13.65 -10.08
C VAL A 108 10.95 14.36 -8.96
N LEU A 109 10.59 13.65 -7.89
CA LEU A 109 9.87 14.22 -6.76
C LEU A 109 10.72 15.24 -6.00
N GLU A 110 12.01 14.93 -5.79
CA GLU A 110 12.95 15.85 -5.16
C GLU A 110 13.17 17.12 -5.99
N ASN A 111 13.43 16.97 -7.29
CA ASN A 111 13.62 18.12 -8.19
C ASN A 111 12.40 19.04 -8.20
N LYS A 112 11.18 18.48 -8.21
CA LYS A 112 9.94 19.26 -8.15
C LYS A 112 9.75 19.95 -6.81
N ALA A 113 10.05 19.26 -5.70
CA ALA A 113 9.97 19.82 -4.37
C ALA A 113 10.92 21.02 -4.20
N ARG A 114 12.20 20.87 -4.58
CA ARG A 114 13.21 21.95 -4.51
C ARG A 114 12.88 23.11 -5.44
N LYS A 115 12.26 22.86 -6.59
CA LYS A 115 11.78 23.92 -7.48
C LYS A 115 10.66 24.75 -6.84
N MET A 116 9.75 24.10 -6.11
CA MET A 116 8.60 24.75 -5.48
C MET A 116 8.99 25.46 -4.17
N LEU A 117 9.87 24.84 -3.38
CA LEU A 117 10.37 25.37 -2.11
C LEU A 117 11.91 25.31 -2.09
N PRO A 118 12.60 26.30 -2.67
CA PRO A 118 14.06 26.31 -2.77
C PRO A 118 14.80 26.31 -1.43
N ALA A 119 14.12 26.69 -0.35
CA ALA A 119 14.66 26.70 1.01
C ALA A 119 14.68 25.31 1.68
N LEU A 120 14.22 24.24 1.01
CA LEU A 120 14.31 22.88 1.53
C LEU A 120 15.77 22.50 1.85
N GLY A 121 15.98 21.92 3.04
CA GLY A 121 17.28 21.42 3.46
C GLY A 121 17.72 20.16 2.71
N ASP A 122 18.65 19.44 3.31
CA ASP A 122 19.17 18.20 2.74
C ASP A 122 18.12 17.09 2.78
N ARG A 123 18.25 16.16 1.82
CA ARG A 123 17.41 14.96 1.79
C ARG A 123 17.79 14.06 2.95
N GLN A 124 16.84 13.77 3.83
CA GLN A 124 17.05 12.94 5.00
C GLN A 124 16.72 11.46 4.74
N ASP A 125 15.58 11.19 4.10
CA ASP A 125 15.08 9.83 3.94
C ASP A 125 14.24 9.69 2.66
N THR A 126 14.14 8.45 2.18
CA THR A 126 13.25 8.07 1.08
C THR A 126 12.49 6.79 1.42
N TRP A 127 11.22 6.76 1.05
CA TRP A 127 10.37 5.60 1.27
C TRP A 127 9.43 5.36 0.09
N MET A 128 9.05 4.10 -0.09
CA MET A 128 8.07 3.66 -1.07
C MET A 128 6.99 2.82 -0.39
N GLY A 129 5.74 3.25 -0.51
CA GLY A 129 4.57 2.53 -0.03
C GLY A 129 3.85 1.77 -1.13
N PHE A 130 3.08 0.75 -0.75
CA PHE A 130 2.25 -0.04 -1.65
C PHE A 130 0.77 0.23 -1.38
N ARG A 131 0.10 0.88 -2.33
CA ARG A 131 -1.33 1.14 -2.26
C ARG A 131 -2.11 0.05 -3.01
N PRO A 132 -3.09 -0.60 -2.36
CA PRO A 132 -4.05 -1.43 -3.06
C PRO A 132 -4.99 -0.55 -3.88
N SER A 133 -4.96 -0.69 -5.21
CA SER A 133 -5.76 0.15 -6.11
C SER A 133 -6.69 -0.71 -6.96
N THR A 134 -7.99 -0.41 -6.91
CA THR A 134 -9.03 -1.05 -7.73
C THR A 134 -9.37 -0.18 -8.94
N PRO A 135 -9.89 -0.74 -10.04
CA PRO A 135 -10.28 0.03 -11.22
C PRO A 135 -11.31 1.12 -10.95
N ASP A 136 -12.19 0.93 -9.96
CA ASP A 136 -13.23 1.88 -9.55
C ASP A 136 -12.81 2.76 -8.36
N SER A 137 -11.60 2.57 -7.82
CA SER A 137 -11.08 3.29 -6.66
C SER A 137 -11.90 3.11 -5.37
N LEU A 138 -12.76 2.09 -5.28
CA LEU A 138 -13.53 1.75 -4.09
C LEU A 138 -12.83 0.66 -3.25
N PRO A 139 -12.96 0.69 -1.92
CA PRO A 139 -12.43 -0.38 -1.08
C PRO A 139 -13.16 -1.70 -1.35
N LEU A 140 -12.42 -2.81 -1.40
CA LEU A 140 -13.00 -4.14 -1.47
C LEU A 140 -13.49 -4.55 -0.08
N SER A 141 -14.81 -4.75 0.03
CA SER A 141 -15.44 -5.26 1.25
C SER A 141 -16.50 -6.30 0.93
N GLY A 142 -16.59 -7.34 1.75
CA GLY A 142 -17.62 -8.37 1.65
C GLY A 142 -17.06 -9.76 1.32
N HIS A 143 -17.95 -10.63 0.85
CA HIS A 143 -17.60 -12.01 0.53
C HIS A 143 -17.05 -12.12 -0.90
N PRO A 144 -16.08 -13.01 -1.14
CA PRO A 144 -15.61 -13.35 -2.47
C PRO A 144 -16.74 -13.61 -3.47
N ALA A 145 -16.74 -12.88 -4.59
CA ALA A 145 -17.82 -12.95 -5.58
C ALA A 145 -17.95 -14.31 -6.28
N ARG A 146 -16.89 -15.13 -6.23
CA ARG A 146 -16.79 -16.41 -6.96
C ARG A 146 -16.95 -17.64 -6.08
N ILE A 147 -17.24 -17.47 -4.78
CA ILE A 147 -17.40 -18.60 -3.86
C ILE A 147 -18.80 -18.51 -3.22
N PRO A 148 -19.62 -19.59 -3.27
CA PRO A 148 -20.99 -19.56 -2.75
C PRO A 148 -21.03 -19.28 -1.24
N ALA A 149 -21.85 -18.31 -0.81
CA ALA A 149 -21.98 -17.88 0.59
C ALA A 149 -22.29 -19.02 1.58
N SER A 150 -23.00 -20.07 1.12
CA SER A 150 -23.32 -21.28 1.89
C SER A 150 -22.11 -22.15 2.24
N SER A 151 -20.95 -21.86 1.67
CA SER A 151 -19.73 -22.67 1.75
C SER A 151 -18.53 -21.84 2.24
N MET A 152 -18.75 -20.62 2.76
CA MET A 152 -17.69 -19.62 2.90
C MET A 152 -17.23 -19.37 4.33
N PRO A 153 -15.95 -19.66 4.61
CA PRO A 153 -15.26 -19.21 5.79
C PRO A 153 -14.45 -17.92 5.59
N VAL A 154 -14.63 -17.11 4.53
CA VAL A 154 -13.71 -15.98 4.21
C VAL A 154 -14.43 -14.68 3.94
N VAL A 155 -13.98 -13.60 4.58
CA VAL A 155 -14.41 -12.22 4.34
C VAL A 155 -13.21 -11.38 3.88
N MET A 156 -13.41 -10.54 2.89
CA MET A 156 -12.39 -9.63 2.36
C MET A 156 -12.60 -8.22 2.90
N ALA A 157 -11.50 -7.58 3.32
CA ALA A 157 -11.49 -6.16 3.67
C ALA A 157 -10.14 -5.54 3.29
N THR A 158 -10.08 -4.81 2.18
CA THR A 158 -8.91 -3.98 1.86
C THR A 158 -9.30 -2.51 2.01
N LEU A 159 -8.70 -1.83 2.98
CA LEU A 159 -8.77 -0.37 3.08
C LEU A 159 -7.63 0.23 2.24
N GLY A 160 -7.95 1.27 1.47
CA GLY A 160 -7.01 2.07 0.69
C GLY A 160 -6.24 3.08 1.52
#